data_AF-A0A1Q7IUF4-F1
#
_entry.id   AF-A0A1Q7IUF4-F1
#
_cell.length_a   1.000
_cell.length_b   1.000
_cell.length_c   1.000
_cell.angle_alpha   90.00
_cell.angle_beta   90.00
_cell.angle_gamma   90.00
#
_symmetry.space_group_name_H-M   'P 1'
#
loop_
_entity.id
_entity.type
_entity.pdbx_description
1 polymer ?
#
loop_
_entity_poly.entity_id
_entity_poly.type
_entity_poly.pdbx_seq_one_letter_code
_entity_poly.pdbx_strand_id
1 'polypeptide(L)'
;MIDQRGRLLVAALGFAGLPRPSYDRALWALRFWLDSWRGIGDVERGMEHQGFDLRLTRYDARGWRATFYTTGMEHSITRATASAWERTPWHAVQGAAREALRKAGDD
;
A
#
# COMPACT_ATOMS: atom_id res chain seq x y z
N MET A 1 2.52 -5.73 16.05
CA MET A 1 1.09 -6.15 16.11
C MET A 1 0.22 -5.09 15.45
N ILE A 2 -0.40 -5.42 14.33
CA ILE A 2 -1.27 -4.53 13.55
C ILE A 2 -2.59 -4.28 14.31
N ASP A 3 -3.00 -3.01 14.43
CA ASP A 3 -4.22 -2.64 15.12
C ASP A 3 -5.48 -2.99 14.29
N GLN A 4 -6.68 -2.72 14.82
CA GLN A 4 -7.93 -3.01 14.10
C GLN A 4 -8.01 -2.28 12.75
N ARG A 5 -7.49 -1.06 12.65
CA ARG A 5 -7.49 -0.28 11.42
C ARG A 5 -6.54 -0.87 10.39
N GLY A 6 -5.38 -1.34 10.84
CA GLY A 6 -4.42 -2.02 9.98
C GLY A 6 -4.94 -3.36 9.46
N ARG A 7 -5.75 -4.12 10.23
CA ARG A 7 -6.41 -5.34 9.71
C ARG A 7 -7.40 -5.01 8.59
N LEU A 8 -8.16 -3.92 8.73
CA LEU A 8 -9.04 -3.44 7.66
C LEU A 8 -8.24 -3.00 6.42
N LEU A 9 -7.10 -2.34 6.61
CA LEU A 9 -6.20 -1.98 5.53
C LEU A 9 -5.66 -3.22 4.80
N VAL A 10 -5.22 -4.25 5.54
CA VAL A 10 -4.81 -5.54 4.95
C VAL A 10 -5.92 -6.15 4.12
N ALA A 11 -7.16 -6.18 4.64
CA ALA A 11 -8.31 -6.71 3.92
C ALA A 11 -8.62 -5.89 2.64
N ALA A 12 -8.67 -4.56 2.74
CA ALA A 12 -8.97 -3.66 1.63
C ALA A 12 -7.94 -3.81 0.50
N LEU A 13 -6.65 -3.81 0.83
CA LEU A 13 -5.57 -4.08 -0.12
C LEU A 13 -5.71 -5.50 -0.67
N GLY A 14 -5.95 -6.49 0.19
CA GLY A 14 -6.28 -7.87 -0.15
C GLY A 14 -7.26 -7.98 -1.31
N PHE A 15 -8.46 -7.44 -1.12
CA PHE A 15 -9.57 -7.41 -2.07
C PHE A 15 -9.24 -6.62 -3.35
N ALA A 16 -8.52 -5.50 -3.24
CA ALA A 16 -8.02 -4.75 -4.39
C ALA A 16 -6.98 -5.54 -5.20
N GLY A 17 -6.37 -6.60 -4.65
CA GLY A 17 -5.43 -7.46 -5.38
C GLY A 17 -6.09 -8.61 -6.15
N LEU A 18 -7.38 -8.89 -5.92
CA LEU A 18 -8.04 -10.02 -6.56
C LEU A 18 -8.13 -9.83 -8.08
N PRO A 19 -8.03 -10.92 -8.88
CA PRO A 19 -8.37 -10.88 -10.30
C PRO A 19 -9.76 -10.28 -10.47
N ARG A 20 -9.95 -9.39 -11.45
CA ARG A 20 -11.22 -8.68 -11.68
C ARG A 20 -12.40 -9.68 -11.70
N PRO A 21 -13.23 -9.74 -10.64
CA PRO A 21 -14.42 -10.57 -10.68
C PRO A 21 -15.46 -9.85 -11.53
N SER A 22 -16.21 -10.61 -12.31
CA SER A 22 -17.01 -10.05 -13.40
C SER A 22 -18.20 -9.18 -12.94
N TYR A 23 -18.66 -9.23 -11.67
CA TYR A 23 -19.92 -8.58 -11.26
C TYR A 23 -20.05 -8.02 -9.82
N ASP A 24 -19.04 -8.12 -8.95
CA ASP A 24 -19.21 -7.56 -7.58
C ASP A 24 -19.04 -6.03 -7.58
N ARG A 25 -20.14 -5.30 -7.37
CA ARG A 25 -20.19 -3.84 -7.35
C ARG A 25 -19.37 -3.23 -6.21
N ALA A 26 -19.32 -3.87 -5.04
CA ALA A 26 -18.59 -3.36 -3.90
C ALA A 26 -17.08 -3.47 -4.12
N LEU A 27 -16.61 -4.59 -4.68
CA LEU A 27 -15.21 -4.75 -5.08
C LEU A 27 -14.82 -3.79 -6.20
N TRP A 28 -15.73 -3.52 -7.14
CA TRP A 28 -15.51 -2.51 -8.18
C TRP A 28 -15.38 -1.11 -7.57
N ALA A 29 -16.28 -0.72 -6.67
CA ALA A 29 -16.25 0.57 -6.02
C ALA A 29 -14.98 0.76 -5.17
N LEU A 30 -14.58 -0.27 -4.40
CA LEU A 30 -13.36 -0.25 -3.61
C LEU A 30 -12.12 -0.05 -4.48
N ARG A 31 -12.01 -0.78 -5.58
CA ARG A 31 -10.88 -0.65 -6.50
C ARG A 31 -10.85 0.71 -7.17
N PHE A 32 -12.00 1.18 -7.66
CA PHE A 32 -12.11 2.52 -8.24
C PHE A 32 -11.68 3.61 -7.25
N TRP A 33 -12.06 3.47 -5.98
CA TRP A 33 -11.63 4.37 -4.91
C TRP A 33 -10.11 4.32 -4.68
N LEU A 34 -9.55 3.12 -4.54
CA LEU A 34 -8.12 2.93 -4.28
C LEU A 34 -7.25 3.25 -5.50
N ASP A 35 -7.81 3.20 -6.71
CA ASP A 35 -7.16 3.57 -7.97
C ASP A 35 -7.24 5.08 -8.24
N SER A 36 -7.03 5.88 -7.18
CA SER A 36 -7.08 7.34 -7.23
C SER A 36 -6.02 7.97 -6.34
N TRP A 37 -5.73 9.25 -6.56
CA TRP A 37 -4.84 10.02 -5.68
C TRP A 37 -5.35 10.11 -4.25
N ARG A 38 -6.67 10.14 -4.07
CA ARG A 38 -7.27 10.13 -2.74
C ARG A 38 -7.06 8.78 -2.05
N GLY A 39 -7.24 7.68 -2.80
CA GLY A 39 -6.95 6.34 -2.31
C GLY A 39 -5.49 6.16 -1.86
N ILE A 40 -4.54 6.81 -2.56
CA ILE A 40 -3.14 6.86 -2.12
C ILE A 40 -3.01 7.53 -0.75
N GLY A 41 -3.66 8.69 -0.56
CA GLY A 41 -3.65 9.39 0.74
C GLY A 41 -4.28 8.57 1.87
N ASP A 42 -5.37 7.84 1.58
CA ASP A 42 -6.01 6.97 2.56
C ASP A 42 -5.10 5.79 2.97
N VAL A 43 -4.39 5.19 2.00
CA VAL A 43 -3.42 4.12 2.28
C VAL A 43 -2.21 4.66 3.03
N GLU A 44 -1.67 5.81 2.62
CA GLU A 44 -0.53 6.45 3.29
C GLU A 44 -0.86 6.73 4.76
N ARG A 45 -2.00 7.36 5.04
CA ARG A 45 -2.42 7.62 6.41
C ARG A 45 -2.69 6.33 7.18
N GLY A 46 -3.26 5.31 6.54
CA GLY A 46 -3.45 4.00 7.16
C GLY A 46 -2.12 3.36 7.56
N MET A 47 -1.10 3.46 6.72
CA MET A 47 0.25 2.95 6.94
C MET A 47 1.01 3.76 8.00
N GLU A 48 0.85 5.09 8.04
CA GLU A 48 1.40 5.97 9.10
C GLU A 48 0.96 5.48 10.49
N HIS A 49 -0.33 5.12 10.65
CA HIS A 49 -0.85 4.59 11.91
C HIS A 49 -0.27 3.21 12.26
N GLN A 50 0.24 2.47 11.28
CA GLN A 50 0.95 1.21 11.51
C GLN A 50 2.46 1.39 11.67
N GLY A 51 2.94 2.64 11.73
CA GLY A 51 4.36 2.96 11.89
C GLY A 51 5.15 2.83 10.60
N PHE A 52 4.58 3.24 9.47
CA PHE A 52 5.27 3.30 8.19
C PHE A 52 5.18 4.67 7.50
N ASP A 53 6.31 5.14 6.97
CA ASP A 53 6.41 6.35 6.15
C ASP A 53 6.49 6.00 4.66
N LEU A 54 5.82 6.79 3.80
CA LEU A 54 5.77 6.58 2.35
C LEU A 54 6.79 7.45 1.60
N ARG A 55 7.59 6.81 0.73
CA ARG A 55 8.26 7.47 -0.41
C ARG A 55 7.59 7.03 -1.71
N LEU A 56 7.07 8.00 -2.47
CA LEU A 56 6.52 7.78 -3.80
C LEU A 56 7.32 8.56 -4.84
N THR A 57 7.83 7.88 -5.86
CA THR A 57 8.69 8.49 -6.89
C THR A 57 8.16 8.17 -8.29
N ARG A 58 7.99 9.21 -9.12
CA ARG A 58 7.65 9.09 -10.54
C ARG A 58 8.92 9.00 -11.38
N TYR A 59 8.99 8.02 -12.26
CA TYR A 59 10.06 7.86 -13.25
C TYR A 59 9.51 8.14 -14.65
N ASP A 60 9.04 9.37 -14.84
CA ASP A 60 8.48 9.86 -16.10
C ASP A 60 7.46 8.87 -16.72
N ALA A 61 7.64 8.48 -17.99
CA ALA A 61 6.78 7.53 -18.70
C ALA A 61 7.03 6.06 -18.31
N ARG A 62 8.03 5.74 -17.48
CA ARG A 62 8.41 4.36 -17.14
C ARG A 62 7.55 3.77 -16.03
N GLY A 63 7.05 4.60 -15.11
CA GLY A 63 6.15 4.19 -14.05
C GLY A 63 6.45 4.88 -12.73
N TRP A 64 6.05 4.19 -11.66
CA TRP A 64 6.07 4.68 -10.29
C TRP A 64 6.71 3.64 -9.39
N ARG A 65 7.50 4.13 -8.43
CA ARG A 65 8.01 3.33 -7.32
C ARG A 65 7.41 3.85 -6.03
N ALA A 66 6.78 2.96 -5.27
CA ALA A 66 6.44 3.22 -3.88
C ALA A 66 7.38 2.43 -2.98
N THR A 67 7.77 3.04 -1.85
CA THR A 67 8.56 2.39 -0.81
C THR A 67 8.01 2.81 0.54
N PHE A 68 7.68 1.83 1.39
CA PHE A 68 7.34 2.06 2.79
C PHE A 68 8.54 1.72 3.68
N TYR A 69 8.82 2.60 4.63
CA TYR A 69 9.86 2.47 5.64
C TYR A 69 9.22 2.40 7.01
N THR A 70 9.76 1.65 7.96
CA THR A 70 9.33 1.76 9.36
C THR A 70 9.61 3.17 9.87
N THR A 71 8.63 3.81 10.51
CA THR A 71 8.76 5.17 11.07
C THR A 71 9.83 5.21 12.17
N GLY A 72 10.70 6.23 12.14
CA GLY A 72 11.80 6.44 13.10
C GLY A 72 13.05 7.03 12.44
N MET A 73 13.92 7.68 13.23
CA MET A 73 15.09 8.48 12.75
C MET A 73 16.18 7.68 12.02
N GLU A 74 16.06 6.36 11.93
CA GLU A 74 16.91 5.54 11.10
C GLU A 74 16.08 4.94 9.96
N HIS A 75 16.18 5.54 8.78
CA HIS A 75 15.91 4.83 7.52
C HIS A 75 17.01 3.76 7.29
N SER A 76 17.27 2.92 8.29
CA SER A 76 18.16 1.79 8.22
C SER A 76 17.58 0.81 7.21
N ILE A 77 18.28 0.67 6.08
CA ILE A 77 17.97 -0.22 4.94
C ILE A 77 17.66 -1.67 5.39
N THR A 78 18.11 -2.03 6.60
CA THR A 78 17.94 -3.33 7.25
C THR A 78 16.58 -3.58 7.91
N ARG A 79 15.76 -2.56 8.21
CA ARG A 79 14.44 -2.76 8.85
C ARG A 79 13.31 -2.64 7.84
N ALA A 80 12.66 -3.78 7.56
CA ALA A 80 11.41 -3.96 6.83
C ALA A 80 11.07 -2.87 5.78
N THR A 81 11.93 -2.72 4.77
CA THR A 81 11.59 -1.94 3.57
C THR A 81 10.73 -2.79 2.64
N ALA A 82 9.57 -2.29 2.24
CA ALA A 82 8.76 -2.89 1.18
C ALA A 82 8.62 -1.92 0.02
N SER A 83 8.79 -2.40 -1.21
CA SER A 83 8.79 -1.54 -2.39
C SER A 83 8.12 -2.24 -3.56
N ALA A 84 7.33 -1.49 -4.32
CA ALA A 84 6.69 -1.99 -5.52
C ALA A 84 6.88 -1.00 -6.68
N TRP A 85 7.02 -1.56 -7.88
CA TRP A 85 7.09 -0.84 -9.14
C TRP A 85 5.87 -1.14 -9.98
N GLU A 86 5.15 -0.09 -10.38
CA GLU A 86 3.94 -0.24 -11.20
C GLU A 86 3.82 0.87 -12.24
N ARG A 87 2.99 0.64 -13.26
CA ARG A 87 2.68 1.67 -14.27
C ARG A 87 1.93 2.87 -13.68
N THR A 88 1.18 2.65 -12.62
CA THR A 88 0.30 3.64 -11.98
C THR A 88 0.70 3.85 -10.53
N PRO A 89 0.55 5.07 -10.00
CA PRO A 89 0.97 5.38 -8.63
C PRO A 89 0.16 4.60 -7.58
N TRP A 90 -1.14 4.41 -7.81
CA TRP A 90 -2.01 3.69 -6.87
C TRP A 90 -1.63 2.21 -6.72
N HIS A 91 -1.43 1.49 -7.83
CA HIS A 91 -0.98 0.10 -7.74
C HIS A 91 0.40 -0.03 -7.08
N ALA A 92 1.34 0.91 -7.32
CA ALA A 92 2.64 0.90 -6.65
C ALA A 92 2.46 1.00 -5.13
N VAL A 93 1.66 1.96 -4.68
CA VAL A 93 1.37 2.16 -3.25
C VAL A 93 0.64 0.95 -2.65
N GLN A 94 -0.39 0.43 -3.31
CA GLN A 94 -1.14 -0.73 -2.86
C GLN A 94 -0.25 -1.99 -2.75
N GLY A 95 0.65 -2.20 -3.71
CA GLY A 95 1.59 -3.32 -3.72
C GLY A 95 2.62 -3.22 -2.59
N ALA A 96 3.27 -2.07 -2.45
CA ALA A 96 4.28 -1.84 -1.42
C ALA A 96 3.65 -1.92 -0.01
N ALA A 97 2.45 -1.38 0.18
CA ALA A 97 1.74 -1.43 1.46
C ALA A 97 1.39 -2.87 1.86
N ARG A 98 0.87 -3.68 0.92
CA ARG A 98 0.57 -5.09 1.18
C ARG A 98 1.80 -5.87 1.62
N GLU A 99 2.93 -5.66 0.93
CA GLU A 99 4.17 -6.35 1.27
C GLU A 99 4.71 -5.91 2.63
N ALA A 100 4.67 -4.61 2.97
CA ALA A 100 5.07 -4.09 4.28
C ALA A 100 4.23 -4.71 5.40
N LEU A 101 2.91 -4.71 5.26
CA LEU A 101 1.99 -5.26 6.26
C LEU A 101 2.14 -6.78 6.41
N ARG A 102 2.44 -7.51 5.33
CA ARG A 102 2.74 -8.95 5.41
C ARG A 102 4.00 -9.19 6.25
N LYS A 103 5.10 -8.50 5.93
CA LYS A 103 6.36 -8.62 6.68
C LYS A 103 6.18 -8.29 8.17
N ALA A 104 5.44 -7.22 8.49
CA ALA A 104 5.17 -6.81 9.86
C ALA A 104 4.25 -7.75 10.66
N GLY A 105 3.55 -8.67 9.99
CA GLY A 105 2.76 -9.72 10.63
C GLY A 105 3.52 -11.02 10.84
N ASP A 106 4.62 -11.22 10.11
CA ASP A 106 5.51 -12.39 10.26
C ASP A 106 6.56 -12.20 11.38
N ASP A 107 6.80 -10.94 11.79
CA ASP A 107 7.64 -10.52 12.93
C ASP A 107 6.89 -10.50 14.27
#